data_AF-A0A2G2LKP8-F1
#
_entry.id   AF-A0A2G2LKP8-F1
#
_cell.length_a   1.000
_cell.length_b   1.000
_cell.length_c   1.000
_cell.angle_alpha   90.00
_cell.angle_beta   90.00
_cell.angle_gamma   90.00
#
_symmetry.space_group_name_H-M   'P 1'
#
loop_
_entity.id
_entity.type
_entity.pdbx_description
1 polymer ?
#
loop_
_entity_poly.entity_id
_entity_poly.type
_entity_poly.pdbx_seq_one_letter_code
_entity_poly.pdbx_strand_id
1 'polypeptide(L)'
;MVPINPNEDLENNHVLFIGKSGSGKTFAIKNHPLIKKRGARVVVWDPYESHDCHYSKTVANFGRSLSSAIKSKKGFKIGLAVNPTVEAFERFCRMVWIAADGSKKLIVVVEELGDVAATGKASPHWGKMVRVGRKYGVILFPATQRPNEVDKTVFTQVSRVWVGLVSNYDHAYVERSTGIPKGGLSKIEANSYHYYFVYGNDIKYGTPSKKVKM
;
A
#
# COMPACT_ATOMS: atom_id res chain seq x y z
N MET A 1 -19.43 -12.07 8.77
CA MET A 1 -18.95 -11.13 9.82
C MET A 1 -18.40 -9.89 9.13
N VAL A 2 -18.66 -8.70 9.64
CA VAL A 2 -18.13 -7.42 9.14
C VAL A 2 -17.48 -6.68 10.32
N PRO A 3 -16.54 -5.76 10.09
CA PRO A 3 -16.01 -4.88 11.14
C PRO A 3 -17.12 -4.15 11.89
N ILE A 4 -17.02 -4.08 13.23
CA ILE A 4 -18.07 -3.55 14.10
C ILE A 4 -17.66 -2.35 14.94
N ASN A 5 -16.36 -1.99 15.01
CA ASN A 5 -15.88 -0.87 15.83
C ASN A 5 -15.34 0.29 14.96
N PRO A 6 -16.21 1.11 14.33
CA PRO A 6 -15.75 2.29 13.62
C PRO A 6 -15.23 3.35 14.60
N ASN A 7 -14.16 4.03 14.21
CA ASN A 7 -13.59 5.17 14.92
C ASN A 7 -13.21 6.26 13.91
N GLU A 8 -13.88 7.40 13.99
CA GLU A 8 -13.68 8.55 13.08
C GLU A 8 -12.39 9.32 13.35
N ASP A 9 -11.85 9.24 14.57
CA ASP A 9 -10.66 9.96 15.03
C ASP A 9 -9.36 9.33 14.56
N LEU A 10 -9.43 8.16 13.92
CA LEU A 10 -8.25 7.51 13.36
C LEU A 10 -7.65 8.35 12.22
N GLU A 11 -6.41 8.77 12.42
CA GLU A 11 -5.63 9.48 11.42
C GLU A 11 -5.48 8.63 10.14
N ASN A 12 -5.73 9.24 8.99
CA ASN A 12 -5.48 8.62 7.70
C ASN A 12 -3.97 8.46 7.49
N ASN A 13 -3.49 7.22 7.62
CA ASN A 13 -2.09 6.84 7.44
C ASN A 13 -1.85 6.08 6.11
N HIS A 14 -2.80 6.11 5.17
CA HIS A 14 -2.61 5.46 3.88
C HIS A 14 -1.50 6.17 3.07
N VAL A 15 -0.63 5.38 2.43
CA VAL A 15 0.49 5.89 1.63
C VAL A 15 0.54 5.16 0.29
N LEU A 16 0.39 5.87 -0.81
CA LEU A 16 0.58 5.30 -2.15
C LEU A 16 2.06 5.36 -2.54
N PHE A 17 2.64 4.25 -2.98
CA PHE A 17 4.03 4.16 -3.43
C PHE A 17 4.08 4.00 -4.95
N ILE A 18 4.70 4.96 -5.64
CA ILE A 18 4.80 5.00 -7.11
C ILE A 18 6.27 4.98 -7.53
N GLY A 19 6.59 4.21 -8.55
CA GLY A 19 7.95 4.10 -9.09
C GLY A 19 8.12 2.82 -9.88
N LYS A 20 8.95 2.82 -10.92
CA LYS A 20 9.27 1.62 -11.70
C LYS A 20 10.16 0.64 -10.92
N SER A 21 10.47 -0.53 -11.47
CA SER A 21 11.47 -1.44 -10.89
C SER A 21 12.79 -0.72 -10.60
N GLY A 22 13.45 -1.05 -9.48
CA GLY A 22 14.69 -0.41 -9.03
C GLY A 22 14.55 1.01 -8.44
N SER A 23 13.34 1.58 -8.37
CA SER A 23 13.11 2.93 -7.80
C SER A 23 13.30 3.03 -6.27
N GLY A 24 13.26 1.91 -5.55
CA GLY A 24 13.34 1.87 -4.09
C GLY A 24 11.98 1.76 -3.36
N LYS A 25 10.84 1.61 -4.06
CA LYS A 25 9.50 1.44 -3.45
C LYS A 25 9.47 0.41 -2.32
N THR A 26 9.82 -0.84 -2.63
CA THR A 26 9.78 -1.95 -1.67
C THR A 26 10.68 -1.70 -0.47
N PHE A 27 11.85 -1.07 -0.68
CA PHE A 27 12.74 -0.67 0.40
C PHE A 27 12.10 0.39 1.29
N ALA A 28 11.45 1.41 0.71
CA ALA A 28 10.73 2.44 1.45
C ALA A 28 9.60 1.83 2.29
N ILE A 29 8.80 0.92 1.73
CA ILE A 29 7.73 0.21 2.44
C ILE A 29 8.32 -0.59 3.61
N LYS A 30 9.32 -1.46 3.38
CA LYS A 30 9.94 -2.29 4.43
C LYS A 30 10.49 -1.48 5.60
N ASN A 31 10.98 -0.28 5.33
CA ASN A 31 11.57 0.60 6.32
C ASN A 31 10.59 1.66 6.85
N HIS A 32 9.33 1.64 6.43
CA HIS A 32 8.33 2.55 6.93
C HIS A 32 8.17 2.41 8.46
N PRO A 33 8.13 3.51 9.24
CA PRO A 33 8.09 3.46 10.70
C PRO A 33 6.95 2.59 11.24
N LEU A 34 5.78 2.63 10.60
CA LEU A 34 4.63 1.79 10.97
C LEU A 34 4.88 0.28 10.78
N ILE A 35 5.66 -0.13 9.77
CA ILE A 35 6.01 -1.55 9.54
C ILE A 35 7.12 -2.03 10.49
N LYS A 36 8.04 -1.13 10.87
CA LYS A 36 9.12 -1.42 11.82
C LYS A 36 8.67 -1.39 13.28
N LYS A 37 7.53 -0.78 13.59
CA LYS A 37 7.00 -0.68 14.96
C LYS A 37 6.85 -2.07 15.58
N ARG A 38 7.36 -2.24 16.81
CA ARG A 38 7.17 -3.47 17.59
C ARG A 38 5.68 -3.76 17.75
N GLY A 39 5.28 -5.00 17.46
CA GLY A 39 3.88 -5.40 17.52
C GLY A 39 3.03 -4.99 16.31
N ALA A 40 3.65 -4.47 15.23
CA ALA A 40 2.93 -4.21 13.99
C ALA A 40 2.22 -5.47 13.47
N ARG A 41 0.99 -5.27 12.98
CA ARG A 41 0.18 -6.29 12.31
C ARG A 41 0.19 -5.94 10.83
N VAL A 42 0.85 -6.77 10.02
CA VAL A 42 1.05 -6.52 8.59
C VAL A 42 0.54 -7.73 7.80
N VAL A 43 -0.28 -7.46 6.82
CA VAL A 43 -0.64 -8.39 5.75
C VAL A 43 -0.11 -7.85 4.44
N VAL A 44 0.38 -8.74 3.58
CA VAL A 44 1.00 -8.37 2.31
C VAL A 44 0.33 -9.15 1.17
N TRP A 45 -0.23 -8.42 0.20
CA TRP A 45 -0.48 -8.96 -1.13
C TRP A 45 0.76 -8.71 -1.97
N ASP A 46 1.44 -9.78 -2.38
CA ASP A 46 2.74 -9.68 -3.04
C ASP A 46 3.02 -10.97 -3.81
N PRO A 47 2.57 -11.02 -5.09
CA PRO A 47 2.76 -12.17 -5.97
C PRO A 47 4.23 -12.59 -6.14
N TYR A 48 5.18 -11.69 -5.86
CA TYR A 48 6.61 -11.84 -6.14
C TYR A 48 7.48 -11.94 -4.89
N GLU A 49 6.88 -12.05 -3.70
CA GLU A 49 7.58 -12.32 -2.43
C GLU A 49 8.70 -11.32 -2.09
N SER A 50 8.45 -10.06 -2.40
CA SER A 50 9.36 -8.95 -2.19
C SER A 50 9.53 -8.55 -0.72
N HIS A 51 8.71 -9.01 0.24
CA HIS A 51 8.73 -8.63 1.65
C HIS A 51 9.23 -9.73 2.61
N ASP A 52 9.80 -9.32 3.74
CA ASP A 52 10.23 -10.25 4.80
C ASP A 52 9.03 -10.63 5.67
N CYS A 53 8.32 -11.69 5.27
CA CYS A 53 7.14 -12.21 5.97
C CYS A 53 6.88 -13.69 5.66
N HIS A 54 5.97 -14.31 6.41
CA HIS A 54 5.58 -15.69 6.15
C HIS A 54 4.51 -15.76 5.05
N TYR A 55 4.88 -16.29 3.88
CA TYR A 55 3.97 -16.38 2.73
C TYR A 55 3.14 -17.65 2.71
N SER A 56 1.84 -17.47 2.45
CA SER A 56 0.95 -18.53 2.01
C SER A 56 0.87 -18.55 0.48
N LYS A 57 0.91 -19.77 -0.10
CA LYS A 57 0.83 -20.00 -1.56
C LYS A 57 -0.60 -20.26 -2.07
N THR A 58 -1.57 -20.23 -1.17
CA THR A 58 -2.99 -20.39 -1.51
C THR A 58 -3.83 -19.44 -0.67
N VAL A 59 -4.95 -19.00 -1.23
CA VAL A 59 -5.94 -18.16 -0.53
C VAL A 59 -6.45 -18.85 0.75
N ALA A 60 -6.66 -20.16 0.71
CA ALA A 60 -7.11 -20.94 1.85
C ALA A 60 -6.08 -20.96 2.99
N ASN A 61 -4.80 -21.19 2.68
CA ASN A 61 -3.74 -21.18 3.69
C ASN A 61 -3.56 -19.79 4.29
N PHE A 62 -3.65 -18.74 3.47
CA PHE A 62 -3.61 -17.36 3.97
C PHE A 62 -4.74 -17.09 4.96
N GLY A 63 -5.97 -17.53 4.68
CA GLY A 63 -7.10 -17.39 5.60
C GLY A 63 -6.86 -18.07 6.95
N ARG A 64 -6.27 -19.28 6.96
CA ARG A 64 -5.89 -19.99 8.19
C ARG A 64 -4.81 -19.24 8.98
N SER A 65 -3.75 -18.81 8.29
CA SER A 65 -2.64 -18.04 8.87
C SER A 65 -3.13 -16.72 9.46
N LEU A 66 -3.97 -15.97 8.74
CA LEU A 66 -4.55 -14.73 9.20
C LEU A 66 -5.42 -14.94 10.45
N SER A 67 -6.30 -15.95 10.44
CA SER A 67 -7.15 -16.29 11.59
C SER A 67 -6.31 -16.62 12.83
N SER A 68 -5.27 -17.46 12.68
CA SER A 68 -4.35 -17.80 13.77
C SER A 68 -3.61 -16.56 14.29
N ALA A 69 -3.09 -15.74 13.38
CA ALA A 69 -2.37 -14.51 13.72
C ALA A 69 -3.24 -13.52 14.50
N ILE A 70 -4.50 -13.31 14.09
CA ILE A 70 -5.45 -12.45 14.82
C ILE A 70 -5.71 -13.00 16.23
N LYS A 71 -5.98 -14.30 16.35
CA LYS A 71 -6.26 -14.96 17.65
C LYS A 71 -5.07 -14.88 18.62
N SER A 72 -3.85 -14.84 18.11
CA SER A 72 -2.64 -14.71 18.94
C SER A 72 -2.57 -13.39 19.73
N LYS A 73 -3.30 -12.35 19.28
CA LYS A 73 -3.28 -10.97 19.80
C LYS A 73 -1.91 -10.27 19.74
N LYS A 74 -0.87 -10.92 19.18
CA LYS A 74 0.50 -10.41 18.99
C LYS A 74 0.63 -9.67 17.65
N GLY A 75 1.78 -9.02 17.45
CA GLY A 75 2.18 -8.53 16.12
C GLY A 75 2.54 -9.68 15.19
N PHE A 76 2.40 -9.48 13.89
CA PHE A 76 2.68 -10.47 12.87
C PHE A 76 2.95 -9.81 11.51
N LYS A 77 3.64 -10.54 10.63
CA LYS A 77 3.80 -10.20 9.22
C LYS A 77 3.55 -11.46 8.40
N ILE A 78 2.48 -11.47 7.62
CA ILE A 78 2.11 -12.60 6.76
C ILE A 78 1.78 -12.12 5.36
N GLY A 79 2.09 -12.94 4.35
CA GLY A 79 1.88 -12.60 2.95
C GLY A 79 1.03 -13.62 2.21
N LEU A 80 0.40 -13.18 1.14
CA LEU A 80 -0.20 -14.04 0.12
C LEU A 80 0.56 -13.83 -1.20
N ALA A 81 1.16 -14.91 -1.70
CA ALA A 81 1.84 -14.96 -2.98
C ALA A 81 1.15 -16.01 -3.85
N VAL A 82 0.34 -15.55 -4.78
CA VAL A 82 -0.42 -16.36 -5.75
C VAL A 82 -0.39 -15.66 -7.11
N ASN A 83 -0.76 -16.37 -8.17
CA ASN A 83 -0.99 -15.73 -9.47
C ASN A 83 -1.98 -14.55 -9.30
N PRO A 84 -1.63 -13.33 -9.75
CA PRO A 84 -2.45 -12.17 -9.50
C PRO A 84 -3.70 -12.20 -10.38
N THR A 85 -4.83 -12.55 -9.78
CA THR A 85 -6.15 -12.41 -10.40
C THR A 85 -7.01 -11.49 -9.56
N VAL A 86 -7.90 -10.75 -10.20
CA VAL A 86 -8.89 -9.88 -9.51
C VAL A 86 -9.69 -10.69 -8.49
N GLU A 87 -10.04 -11.94 -8.81
CA GLU A 87 -10.77 -12.82 -7.89
C GLU A 87 -9.95 -13.18 -6.64
N ALA A 88 -8.68 -13.58 -6.82
CA ALA A 88 -7.81 -13.91 -5.68
C ALA A 88 -7.56 -12.67 -4.82
N PHE A 89 -7.39 -11.50 -5.44
CA PHE A 89 -7.22 -10.23 -4.76
C PHE A 89 -8.48 -9.82 -3.98
N GLU A 90 -9.67 -9.99 -4.55
CA GLU A 90 -10.93 -9.72 -3.84
C GLU A 90 -11.14 -10.67 -2.66
N ARG A 91 -10.77 -11.95 -2.80
CA ARG A 91 -10.81 -12.90 -1.67
C ARG A 91 -9.84 -12.48 -0.56
N PHE A 92 -8.62 -12.04 -0.91
CA PHE A 92 -7.67 -11.45 0.03
C PHE A 92 -8.28 -10.24 0.75
N CYS A 93 -8.78 -9.27 -0.01
CA CYS A 93 -9.40 -8.05 0.51
C CYS A 93 -10.58 -8.35 1.45
N ARG A 94 -11.43 -9.33 1.10
CA ARG A 94 -12.53 -9.78 1.94
C ARG A 94 -12.04 -10.35 3.28
N MET A 95 -11.01 -11.19 3.27
CA MET A 95 -10.47 -11.76 4.52
C MET A 95 -9.83 -10.69 5.41
N VAL A 96 -9.07 -9.77 4.81
CA VAL A 96 -8.46 -8.63 5.52
C VAL A 96 -9.53 -7.72 6.11
N TRP A 97 -10.58 -7.42 5.34
CA TRP A 97 -11.72 -6.63 5.81
C TRP A 97 -12.39 -7.29 7.02
N ILE A 98 -12.63 -8.60 6.99
CA ILE A 98 -13.21 -9.32 8.15
C ILE A 98 -12.28 -9.27 9.36
N ALA A 99 -10.96 -9.34 9.16
CA ALA A 99 -9.96 -9.31 10.22
C ALA A 99 -9.72 -7.92 10.84
N ALA A 100 -10.08 -6.86 10.11
CA ALA A 100 -10.00 -5.48 10.56
C ALA A 100 -11.23 -5.10 11.39
N ASP A 101 -11.34 -5.63 12.61
CA ASP A 101 -12.49 -5.41 13.50
C ASP A 101 -12.57 -3.99 14.12
N GLY A 102 -11.59 -3.12 13.83
CA GLY A 102 -11.48 -1.77 14.40
C GLY A 102 -10.72 -1.66 15.73
N SER A 103 -10.39 -2.79 16.37
CA SER A 103 -9.76 -2.78 17.71
C SER A 103 -8.27 -2.46 17.70
N LYS A 104 -7.57 -2.78 16.61
CA LYS A 104 -6.15 -2.45 16.41
C LYS A 104 -5.86 -2.13 14.96
N LYS A 105 -4.79 -1.38 14.75
CA LYS A 105 -4.28 -1.07 13.41
C LYS A 105 -3.83 -2.33 12.67
N LEU A 106 -4.20 -2.46 11.40
CA LEU A 106 -3.78 -3.51 10.48
C LEU A 106 -3.22 -2.86 9.20
N ILE A 107 -1.94 -3.05 8.97
CA ILE A 107 -1.25 -2.52 7.79
C ILE A 107 -1.42 -3.53 6.65
N VAL A 108 -1.84 -3.04 5.49
CA VAL A 108 -2.09 -3.82 4.29
C VAL A 108 -1.19 -3.28 3.19
N VAL A 109 -0.15 -4.05 2.85
CA VAL A 109 0.72 -3.75 1.72
C VAL A 109 0.14 -4.44 0.49
N VAL A 110 0.04 -3.72 -0.63
CA VAL A 110 -0.39 -4.27 -1.91
C VAL A 110 0.68 -3.94 -2.95
N GLU A 111 1.59 -4.88 -3.19
CA GLU A 111 2.54 -4.80 -4.30
C GLU A 111 1.83 -5.10 -5.63
N GLU A 112 2.29 -4.44 -6.69
CA GLU A 112 1.76 -4.55 -8.05
C GLU A 112 0.24 -4.41 -8.13
N LEU A 113 -0.29 -3.32 -7.55
CA LEU A 113 -1.72 -3.04 -7.60
C LEU A 113 -2.26 -2.93 -9.04
N GLY A 114 -1.43 -2.54 -10.01
CA GLY A 114 -1.83 -2.48 -11.43
C GLY A 114 -2.31 -3.82 -11.99
N ASP A 115 -1.78 -4.95 -11.49
CA ASP A 115 -2.15 -6.29 -11.97
C ASP A 115 -3.55 -6.73 -11.54
N VAL A 116 -4.10 -6.10 -10.50
CA VAL A 116 -5.35 -6.51 -9.85
C VAL A 116 -6.36 -5.38 -9.67
N ALA A 117 -5.97 -4.15 -10.02
CA ALA A 117 -6.87 -3.02 -10.11
C ALA A 117 -7.65 -3.08 -11.42
N ALA A 118 -8.96 -2.88 -11.35
CA ALA A 118 -9.76 -2.64 -12.55
C ALA A 118 -9.55 -1.19 -13.02
N THR A 119 -9.30 -0.97 -14.32
CA THR A 119 -9.33 0.37 -14.93
C THR A 119 -10.75 0.92 -14.88
N GLY A 120 -11.06 1.65 -13.80
CA GLY A 120 -12.41 2.16 -13.53
C GLY A 120 -12.71 2.25 -12.04
N LYS A 121 -13.80 1.61 -11.60
CA LYS A 121 -14.21 1.59 -10.19
C LYS A 121 -13.50 0.46 -9.46
N ALA A 122 -12.92 0.77 -8.30
CA ALA A 122 -12.35 -0.22 -7.40
C ALA A 122 -13.33 -1.38 -7.14
N SER A 123 -12.80 -2.61 -7.15
CA SER A 123 -13.55 -3.83 -6.89
C SER A 123 -14.18 -3.82 -5.48
N PRO A 124 -15.20 -4.65 -5.20
CA PRO A 124 -16.08 -4.44 -4.05
C PRO A 124 -15.38 -4.33 -2.68
N HIS A 125 -14.55 -5.29 -2.31
CA HIS A 125 -13.89 -5.29 -1.00
C HIS A 125 -12.66 -4.38 -0.99
N TRP A 126 -11.88 -4.35 -2.08
CA TRP A 126 -10.79 -3.39 -2.23
C TRP A 126 -11.28 -1.96 -2.07
N GLY A 127 -12.28 -1.55 -2.87
CA GLY A 127 -12.88 -0.23 -2.83
C GLY A 127 -13.52 0.09 -1.48
N LYS A 128 -14.04 -0.91 -0.76
CA LYS A 128 -14.52 -0.72 0.62
C LYS A 128 -13.37 -0.39 1.57
N MET A 129 -12.26 -1.14 1.52
CA MET A 129 -11.08 -0.83 2.33
C MET A 129 -10.52 0.56 2.00
N VAL A 130 -10.45 0.92 0.72
CA VAL A 130 -9.95 2.24 0.28
C VAL A 130 -10.80 3.38 0.83
N ARG A 131 -12.14 3.27 0.80
CA ARG A 131 -13.05 4.37 1.20
C ARG A 131 -13.31 4.44 2.70
N VAL A 132 -13.40 3.30 3.39
CA VAL A 132 -13.84 3.25 4.79
C VAL A 132 -12.89 2.50 5.73
N GLY A 133 -11.84 1.87 5.21
CA GLY A 133 -10.90 1.06 5.99
C GLY A 133 -10.24 1.80 7.14
N ARG A 134 -9.91 3.08 6.95
CA ARG A 134 -9.36 3.96 8.00
C ARG A 134 -10.16 3.87 9.31
N LYS A 135 -11.49 3.93 9.23
CA LYS A 135 -12.38 3.92 10.40
C LYS A 135 -12.29 2.63 11.21
N TYR A 136 -11.80 1.56 10.59
CA TYR A 136 -11.65 0.24 11.20
C TYR A 136 -10.17 -0.13 11.41
N GLY A 137 -9.29 0.86 11.47
CA GLY A 137 -7.87 0.65 11.74
C GLY A 137 -7.08 0.06 10.57
N VAL A 138 -7.66 -0.08 9.38
CA VAL A 138 -6.90 -0.47 8.19
C VAL A 138 -5.96 0.67 7.80
N ILE A 139 -4.73 0.34 7.41
CA ILE A 139 -3.75 1.26 6.86
C ILE A 139 -3.25 0.69 5.54
N LEU A 140 -3.60 1.33 4.42
CA LEU A 140 -3.27 0.84 3.08
C LEU A 140 -1.95 1.42 2.59
N PHE A 141 -1.04 0.53 2.19
CA PHE A 141 0.20 0.84 1.46
C PHE A 141 0.13 0.22 0.06
N PRO A 142 -0.70 0.75 -0.85
CA PRO A 142 -0.69 0.32 -2.25
C PRO A 142 0.60 0.75 -2.94
N ALA A 143 1.14 -0.10 -3.79
CA ALA A 143 2.33 0.15 -4.58
C ALA A 143 2.08 -0.19 -6.05
N THR A 144 2.60 0.64 -6.96
CA THR A 144 2.45 0.44 -8.40
C THR A 144 3.65 0.98 -9.17
N GLN A 145 3.93 0.36 -10.32
CA GLN A 145 4.85 0.90 -11.33
C GLN A 145 4.16 1.88 -12.28
N ARG A 146 2.88 1.65 -12.57
CA ARG A 146 2.07 2.39 -13.54
C ARG A 146 0.89 3.07 -12.83
N PRO A 147 1.04 4.34 -12.44
CA PRO A 147 0.01 5.03 -11.65
C PRO A 147 -1.31 5.25 -12.41
N ASN A 148 -1.26 5.25 -13.74
CA ASN A 148 -2.44 5.34 -14.63
C ASN A 148 -3.28 4.06 -14.67
N GLU A 149 -2.73 2.92 -14.25
CA GLU A 149 -3.43 1.62 -14.21
C GLU A 149 -4.15 1.39 -12.87
N VAL A 150 -3.89 2.24 -11.87
CA VAL A 150 -4.51 2.16 -10.54
C VAL A 150 -5.82 2.95 -10.50
N ASP A 151 -6.79 2.45 -9.74
CA ASP A 151 -8.08 3.11 -9.58
C ASP A 151 -7.94 4.51 -8.95
N LYS A 152 -8.67 5.47 -9.50
CA LYS A 152 -8.61 6.88 -9.05
C LYS A 152 -9.02 7.05 -7.59
N THR A 153 -9.81 6.12 -7.04
CA THR A 153 -10.24 6.16 -5.64
C THR A 153 -9.03 6.18 -4.72
N VAL A 154 -8.00 5.38 -5.01
CA VAL A 154 -6.77 5.33 -4.20
C VAL A 154 -6.15 6.73 -4.09
N PHE A 155 -5.94 7.41 -5.21
CA PHE A 155 -5.36 8.77 -5.21
C PHE A 155 -6.16 9.76 -4.37
N THR A 156 -7.49 9.67 -4.38
CA THR A 156 -8.36 10.56 -3.58
C THR A 156 -8.44 10.21 -2.10
N GLN A 157 -8.13 8.96 -1.72
CA GLN A 157 -8.32 8.47 -0.35
C GLN A 157 -7.01 8.32 0.42
N VAL A 158 -5.85 8.26 -0.26
CA VAL A 158 -4.56 8.32 0.44
C VAL A 158 -4.29 9.72 0.96
N SER A 159 -3.67 9.82 2.14
CA SER A 159 -3.22 11.12 2.67
C SER A 159 -1.81 11.47 2.22
N ARG A 160 -1.02 10.46 1.84
CA ARG A 160 0.40 10.59 1.51
C ARG A 160 0.73 9.85 0.21
N VAL A 161 1.71 10.37 -0.53
CA VAL A 161 2.22 9.72 -1.74
C VAL A 161 3.75 9.74 -1.71
N TRP A 162 4.36 8.58 -1.92
CA TRP A 162 5.79 8.44 -2.17
C TRP A 162 6.02 8.20 -3.66
N VAL A 163 6.90 8.98 -4.27
CA VAL A 163 7.21 8.88 -5.71
C VAL A 163 8.71 8.79 -5.90
N GLY A 164 9.20 7.61 -6.26
CA GLY A 164 10.58 7.41 -6.70
C GLY A 164 10.73 7.61 -8.22
N LEU A 165 11.74 6.96 -8.79
CA LEU A 165 11.96 6.95 -10.23
C LEU A 165 10.75 6.37 -10.99
N VAL A 166 10.19 7.12 -11.92
CA VAL A 166 9.05 6.72 -12.78
C VAL A 166 9.45 6.79 -14.26
N SER A 167 8.59 6.30 -15.16
CA SER A 167 8.79 6.46 -16.60
C SER A 167 8.40 7.87 -17.05
N ASN A 168 9.08 8.42 -18.06
CA ASN A 168 8.72 9.71 -18.65
C ASN A 168 7.26 9.77 -19.12
N TYR A 169 6.70 8.64 -19.57
CA TYR A 169 5.29 8.51 -19.96
C TYR A 169 4.33 8.77 -18.80
N ASP A 170 4.76 8.53 -17.57
CA ASP A 170 3.93 8.67 -16.36
C ASP A 170 4.04 10.05 -15.72
N HIS A 171 5.01 10.88 -16.11
CA HIS A 171 5.27 12.18 -15.47
C HIS A 171 4.04 13.11 -15.49
N ALA A 172 3.30 13.15 -16.60
CA ALA A 172 2.10 13.96 -16.73
C ALA A 172 0.95 13.48 -15.83
N TYR A 173 0.86 12.18 -15.59
CA TYR A 173 -0.12 11.63 -14.68
C TYR A 173 0.25 11.90 -13.23
N VAL A 174 1.52 11.68 -12.87
CA VAL A 174 2.05 11.95 -11.53
C VAL A 174 1.92 13.43 -11.16
N GLU A 175 2.33 14.36 -12.04
CA GLU A 175 2.21 15.80 -11.78
C GLU A 175 0.77 16.21 -11.48
N ARG A 176 -0.18 15.78 -12.32
CA ARG A 176 -1.61 16.08 -12.13
C ARG A 176 -2.21 15.49 -10.86
N SER A 177 -1.70 14.35 -10.40
CA SER A 177 -2.24 13.64 -9.23
C SER A 177 -1.56 13.99 -7.91
N THR A 178 -0.37 14.59 -7.95
CA THR A 178 0.47 14.80 -6.75
C THR A 178 1.02 16.23 -6.62
N GLY A 179 0.94 17.03 -7.68
CA GLY A 179 1.54 18.36 -7.74
C GLY A 179 3.05 18.38 -7.98
N ILE A 180 3.72 17.22 -8.05
CA ILE A 180 5.17 17.16 -8.30
C ILE A 180 5.46 17.60 -9.74
N PRO A 181 6.27 18.66 -9.97
CA PRO A 181 6.54 19.14 -11.32
C PRO A 181 7.23 18.09 -12.18
N LYS A 182 6.83 17.95 -13.45
CA LYS A 182 7.49 17.05 -14.42
C LYS A 182 9.00 17.24 -14.47
N GLY A 183 9.46 18.49 -14.48
CA GLY A 183 10.88 18.83 -14.49
C GLY A 183 11.64 18.35 -13.25
N GLY A 184 10.94 18.16 -12.12
CA GLY A 184 11.49 17.55 -10.91
C GLY A 184 11.56 16.02 -10.99
N LEU A 185 10.56 15.37 -11.60
CA LEU A 185 10.55 13.91 -11.83
C LEU A 185 11.66 13.48 -12.78
N SER A 186 11.87 14.23 -13.86
CA SER A 186 12.92 13.96 -14.86
C SER A 186 14.35 14.05 -14.32
N LYS A 187 14.55 14.62 -13.13
CA LYS A 187 15.86 14.73 -12.46
C LYS A 187 16.19 13.54 -11.56
N ILE A 188 15.23 12.63 -11.32
CA ILE A 188 15.52 11.41 -10.57
C ILE A 188 16.28 10.47 -11.50
N GLU A 189 17.53 10.19 -11.17
CA GLU A 189 18.39 9.29 -11.95
C GLU A 189 18.16 7.82 -11.56
N ALA A 190 18.46 6.91 -12.49
CA ALA A 190 18.49 5.48 -12.21
C ALA A 190 19.45 5.17 -11.05
N ASN A 191 19.05 4.28 -10.14
CA ASN A 191 19.82 3.86 -8.97
C ASN A 191 20.19 4.97 -7.95
N SER A 192 19.70 6.20 -8.13
CA SER A 192 19.88 7.28 -7.14
C SER A 192 19.06 7.07 -5.87
N TYR A 193 17.94 6.33 -5.98
CA TYR A 193 16.91 6.17 -4.94
C TYR A 193 16.41 7.49 -4.37
N HIS A 194 16.49 8.57 -5.16
CA HIS A 194 15.85 9.82 -4.85
C HIS A 194 14.34 9.70 -4.99
N TYR A 195 13.61 10.47 -4.20
CA TYR A 195 12.16 10.42 -4.18
C TYR A 195 11.54 11.74 -3.76
N TYR A 196 10.28 11.92 -4.13
CA TYR A 196 9.39 12.90 -3.53
C TYR A 196 8.45 12.22 -2.54
N PHE A 197 8.11 12.94 -1.49
CA PHE A 197 7.10 12.56 -0.53
C PHE A 197 6.10 13.71 -0.38
N VAL A 198 4.82 13.40 -0.60
CA VAL A 198 3.71 14.34 -0.61
C VAL A 198 2.82 14.09 0.60
N TYR A 199 2.46 15.14 1.32
CA TYR A 199 1.47 15.11 2.40
C TYR A 199 0.63 16.38 2.36
N GLY A 200 -0.65 16.26 2.01
CA GLY A 200 -1.46 17.44 1.68
C GLY A 200 -0.84 18.22 0.52
N ASN A 201 -0.59 19.52 0.73
CA ASN A 201 0.08 20.38 -0.26
C ASN A 201 1.62 20.41 -0.11
N ASP A 202 2.16 19.76 0.91
CA ASP A 202 3.61 19.74 1.15
C ASP A 202 4.27 18.69 0.27
N ILE A 203 5.23 19.13 -0.55
CA ILE A 203 6.07 18.26 -1.38
C ILE A 203 7.51 18.34 -0.88
N LYS A 204 8.05 17.22 -0.41
CA LYS A 204 9.42 17.13 0.12
C LYS A 204 10.26 16.21 -0.76
N TYR A 205 11.50 16.62 -1.01
CA TYR A 205 12.47 15.82 -1.74
C TYR A 205 13.38 15.08 -0.75
N GLY A 206 13.57 13.77 -0.99
CA GLY A 206 14.39 12.88 -0.18
C GLY A 206 15.43 12.13 -1.01
N THR A 207 16.51 11.76 -0.34
CA THR A 207 17.61 10.96 -0.88
C THR A 207 18.00 9.86 0.12
N PRO A 208 18.87 8.91 -0.26
CA PRO A 208 19.42 7.93 0.69
C PRO A 208 20.09 8.57 1.92
N SER A 209 20.79 9.69 1.73
CA SER A 209 21.49 10.45 2.78
C SER A 209 20.59 11.43 3.54
N LYS A 210 19.52 11.93 2.91
CA LYS A 210 18.55 12.87 3.49
C LYS A 210 17.15 12.28 3.45
N LYS A 211 16.81 11.52 4.49
CA LYS A 211 15.49 10.87 4.59
C LYS A 211 14.41 11.88 4.99
N VAL A 212 13.31 11.88 4.26
CA VAL A 212 12.09 12.59 4.65
C VAL A 212 11.32 11.74 5.67
N LYS A 213 10.77 12.38 6.70
CA LYS A 213 9.91 11.70 7.68
C LYS A 213 8.60 11.31 6.99
N MET A 214 8.36 10.00 6.92
CA MET A 214 7.13 9.38 6.38
C MET A 214 6.09 9.15 7.46
#